data_AF-E8WSL4-F1
#
_entry.id   AF-E8WSL4-F1
#
_cell.length_a   1.000
_cell.length_b   1.000
_cell.length_c   1.000
_cell.angle_alpha   90.00
_cell.angle_beta   90.00
_cell.angle_gamma   90.00
#
_symmetry.space_group_name_H-M   'P 1'
#
loop_
_entity.id
_entity.type
_entity.pdbx_description
1 polymer ?
#
loop_
_entity_poly.entity_id
_entity_poly.type
_entity_poly.pdbx_seq_one_letter_code
_entity_poly.pdbx_strand_id
1 'polypeptide(L)'
;MEIDLDLILPTQLNLLTYESIDKHMRAEKTKDDDRCTVAAAQVVMCHKMLEFYLATDDYEVFMEEMETVRGEQEAMYRDARAANDRHWAIILLARLRLLGTLCRRLAIFEREKALISLRSESRNPH
;
A
#
# COMPACT_ATOMS: atom_id res chain seq x y z
N MET A 1 -13.60 21.51 8.49
CA MET A 1 -13.70 20.20 7.81
C MET A 1 -12.69 19.31 8.51
N GLU A 2 -13.18 18.48 9.41
CA GLU A 2 -12.37 17.50 10.13
C GLU A 2 -12.10 16.38 9.13
N ILE A 3 -10.84 16.10 8.83
CA ILE A 3 -10.46 15.00 7.95
C ILE A 3 -10.49 13.76 8.82
N ASP A 4 -11.48 12.90 8.58
CA ASP A 4 -11.64 11.64 9.27
C ASP A 4 -10.59 10.64 8.77
N LEU A 5 -9.61 10.33 9.63
CA LEU A 5 -8.55 9.37 9.33
C LEU A 5 -9.11 7.97 9.09
N ASP A 6 -10.25 7.65 9.70
CA ASP A 6 -10.92 6.35 9.61
C ASP A 6 -11.44 6.09 8.18
N LEU A 7 -11.59 7.15 7.37
CA LEU A 7 -11.98 7.05 5.96
C LEU A 7 -10.80 7.11 4.99
N ILE A 8 -9.63 7.62 5.40
CA ILE A 8 -8.48 7.80 4.49
C ILE A 8 -7.86 6.45 4.13
N LEU A 9 -7.57 5.62 5.12
CA LEU A 9 -6.89 4.35 4.91
C LEU A 9 -7.72 3.38 4.05
N PRO A 10 -9.03 3.17 4.30
CA PRO A 10 -9.90 2.41 3.41
C PRO A 10 -9.94 2.97 1.99
N THR A 11 -9.99 4.30 1.84
CA THR A 11 -10.03 4.95 0.53
C THR A 11 -8.74 4.70 -0.25
N GLN A 12 -7.57 4.77 0.39
CA GLN A 12 -6.30 4.50 -0.28
C GLN A 12 -6.14 3.02 -0.66
N LEU A 13 -6.55 2.10 0.22
CA LEU A 13 -6.54 0.67 -0.07
C LEU A 13 -7.50 0.31 -1.22
N ASN A 14 -8.71 0.87 -1.22
CA ASN A 14 -9.66 0.70 -2.31
C ASN A 14 -9.11 1.26 -3.63
N LEU A 15 -8.54 2.47 -3.62
CA LEU A 15 -7.96 3.09 -4.80
C LEU A 15 -6.81 2.24 -5.38
N LEU A 16 -5.89 1.76 -4.54
CA LEU A 16 -4.80 0.90 -4.97
C LEU A 16 -5.30 -0.45 -5.51
N THR A 17 -6.37 -0.98 -4.93
CA THR A 17 -7.02 -2.21 -5.42
C THR A 17 -7.57 -1.99 -6.83
N TYR A 18 -8.35 -0.94 -7.06
CA TYR A 18 -8.88 -0.60 -8.38
C TYR A 18 -7.78 -0.35 -9.40
N GLU A 19 -6.74 0.40 -9.05
CA GLU A 19 -5.59 0.62 -9.93
C GLU A 19 -4.88 -0.68 -10.31
N SER A 20 -4.79 -1.63 -9.37
CA SER A 20 -4.13 -2.93 -9.61
C SER A 20 -4.98 -3.84 -10.47
N ILE A 21 -6.31 -3.84 -10.28
CA ILE A 21 -7.26 -4.57 -11.13
C ILE A 21 -7.24 -4.00 -12.56
N ASP A 22 -7.28 -2.69 -12.72
CA ASP A 22 -7.22 -2.06 -14.05
C ASP A 22 -5.89 -2.38 -14.77
N LYS A 23 -4.77 -2.37 -14.06
CA LYS A 23 -3.48 -2.84 -14.60
C LYS A 23 -3.55 -4.30 -15.05
N HIS A 24 -4.19 -5.16 -14.27
CA HIS A 24 -4.36 -6.57 -14.61
C HIS A 24 -5.18 -6.73 -15.91
N MET A 25 -6.35 -6.10 -15.97
CA MET A 25 -7.22 -6.15 -17.15
C MET A 25 -6.54 -5.60 -18.41
N ARG A 26 -5.71 -4.56 -18.29
CA ARG A 26 -4.92 -4.03 -19.41
C ARG A 26 -3.83 -4.99 -19.84
N ALA A 27 -3.14 -5.63 -18.90
CA ALA A 27 -2.09 -6.61 -19.18
C ALA A 27 -2.66 -7.86 -19.89
N GLU A 28 -3.84 -8.33 -19.46
CA GLU A 28 -4.54 -9.45 -20.09
C GLU A 28 -4.90 -9.14 -21.54
N LYS A 29 -5.38 -7.92 -21.83
CA LYS A 29 -5.67 -7.48 -23.21
C LYS A 29 -4.43 -7.52 -24.11
N THR A 30 -3.25 -7.24 -23.56
CA THR A 30 -1.98 -7.26 -24.29
C THR A 30 -1.27 -8.61 -24.26
N LYS A 31 -1.81 -9.61 -23.55
CA LYS A 31 -1.17 -10.93 -23.32
C LYS A 31 0.26 -10.81 -22.77
N ASP A 32 0.46 -9.87 -21.83
CA ASP A 32 1.74 -9.67 -21.16
C ASP A 32 1.70 -10.37 -19.80
N ASP A 33 2.16 -11.63 -19.78
CA ASP A 33 2.07 -12.52 -18.62
C ASP A 33 2.83 -11.98 -17.39
N ASP A 34 3.97 -11.32 -17.61
CA ASP A 34 4.76 -10.69 -16.54
C ASP A 34 3.96 -9.53 -15.92
N ARG A 35 3.31 -8.70 -16.73
CA ARG A 35 2.46 -7.61 -16.21
C ARG A 35 1.20 -8.14 -15.51
N CYS A 36 0.59 -9.22 -16.02
CA CYS A 36 -0.53 -9.88 -15.32
C CYS A 36 -0.09 -10.36 -13.94
N THR A 37 1.06 -11.05 -13.87
CA THR A 37 1.64 -11.55 -12.62
C THR A 37 1.89 -10.42 -11.62
N VAL A 38 2.50 -9.32 -12.08
CA VAL A 38 2.76 -8.13 -11.24
C VAL A 38 1.45 -7.54 -10.70
N ALA A 39 0.45 -7.35 -11.57
CA ALA A 39 -0.82 -6.75 -11.18
C ALA A 39 -1.59 -7.65 -10.20
N ALA A 40 -1.62 -8.97 -10.43
CA ALA A 40 -2.25 -9.93 -9.53
C ALA A 40 -1.57 -9.93 -8.16
N ALA A 41 -0.24 -9.92 -8.12
CA ALA A 41 0.53 -9.83 -6.88
C ALA A 41 0.21 -8.55 -6.07
N GLN A 42 -0.03 -7.44 -6.76
CA GLN A 42 -0.47 -6.19 -6.15
C GLN A 42 -1.88 -6.29 -5.58
N VAL A 43 -2.84 -6.86 -6.31
CA VAL A 43 -4.21 -7.07 -5.81
C VAL A 43 -4.22 -7.93 -4.54
N VAL A 44 -3.47 -9.04 -4.53
CA VAL A 44 -3.36 -9.92 -3.35
C VAL A 44 -2.83 -9.15 -2.14
N MET A 45 -1.82 -8.30 -2.33
CA MET A 45 -1.26 -7.53 -1.22
C MET A 45 -2.20 -6.40 -0.76
N CYS A 46 -2.93 -5.74 -1.66
CA CYS A 46 -3.99 -4.82 -1.26
C CYS A 46 -5.04 -5.50 -0.39
N HIS A 47 -5.48 -6.70 -0.79
CA HIS A 47 -6.46 -7.48 -0.04
C HIS A 47 -5.93 -7.83 1.35
N LYS A 48 -4.69 -8.32 1.46
CA LYS A 48 -4.05 -8.61 2.74
C LYS A 48 -4.00 -7.37 3.66
N MET A 49 -3.64 -6.20 3.11
CA MET A 49 -3.61 -4.96 3.90
C MET A 49 -5.01 -4.52 4.33
N LEU A 50 -6.03 -4.74 3.50
CA LEU A 50 -7.42 -4.45 3.85
C LEU A 50 -7.92 -5.37 4.96
N GLU A 51 -7.63 -6.68 4.90
CA GLU A 51 -7.96 -7.63 5.96
C GLU A 51 -7.34 -7.23 7.30
N PHE A 52 -6.06 -6.83 7.29
CA PHE A 52 -5.43 -6.32 8.50
C PHE A 52 -6.09 -5.06 9.01
N TYR A 53 -6.31 -4.07 8.16
CA TYR A 53 -6.99 -2.84 8.56
C TYR A 53 -8.37 -3.13 9.18
N LEU A 54 -9.17 -4.01 8.59
CA LEU A 54 -10.49 -4.37 9.13
C LEU A 54 -10.41 -5.17 10.45
N ALA A 55 -9.26 -5.77 10.74
CA ALA A 55 -8.99 -6.45 12.00
C ALA A 55 -8.35 -5.54 13.06
N THR A 56 -7.90 -4.34 12.70
CA THR A 56 -7.26 -3.38 13.61
C THR A 56 -8.10 -2.11 13.72
N ASP A 57 -8.58 -1.77 14.91
CA ASP A 57 -9.22 -0.47 15.15
C ASP A 57 -8.19 0.65 15.42
N ASP A 58 -6.89 0.37 15.28
CA ASP A 58 -5.80 1.27 15.62
C ASP A 58 -4.83 1.48 14.44
N TYR A 59 -4.68 2.74 14.04
CA TYR A 59 -3.81 3.14 12.94
C TYR A 59 -2.32 2.88 13.20
N GLU A 60 -1.83 3.09 14.43
CA GLU A 60 -0.43 2.86 14.79
C GLU A 60 -0.09 1.37 14.70
N VAL A 61 -1.00 0.51 15.18
CA VAL A 61 -0.88 -0.95 15.07
C VAL A 61 -0.85 -1.37 13.59
N PHE A 62 -1.73 -0.80 12.77
CA PHE A 62 -1.73 -1.06 11.32
C PHE A 62 -0.39 -0.66 10.67
N MET A 63 0.17 0.49 11.03
CA MET A 63 1.44 0.96 10.48
C MET A 63 2.62 0.08 10.90
N GLU A 64 2.64 -0.41 12.15
CA GLU A 64 3.65 -1.36 12.63
C GLU A 64 3.57 -2.69 11.88
N GLU A 65 2.35 -3.23 11.69
CA GLU A 65 2.14 -4.45 10.91
C GLU A 65 2.58 -4.27 9.46
N MET A 66 2.31 -3.11 8.85
CA MET A 66 2.73 -2.82 7.48
C MET A 66 4.25 -2.85 7.30
N GLU A 67 5.00 -2.26 8.23
CA GLU A 67 6.47 -2.29 8.19
C GLU A 67 7.00 -3.71 8.48
N THR A 68 6.35 -4.47 9.36
CA THR A 68 6.66 -5.90 9.59
C THR A 68 6.50 -6.70 8.30
N VAL A 69 5.33 -6.63 7.66
CA VAL A 69 5.05 -7.32 6.39
C VAL A 69 6.03 -6.88 5.31
N ARG A 70 6.38 -5.60 5.24
CA ARG A 70 7.36 -5.10 4.28
C ARG A 70 8.75 -5.71 4.52
N GLY A 71 9.20 -5.80 5.77
CA GLY A 71 10.44 -6.47 6.14
C GLY A 71 10.46 -7.94 5.75
N GLU A 72 9.36 -8.66 6.00
CA GLU A 72 9.20 -10.06 5.57
C GLU A 72 9.28 -10.22 4.05
N GLN A 73 8.54 -9.39 3.29
CA GLN A 73 8.58 -9.45 1.83
C GLN A 73 9.99 -9.15 1.28
N GLU A 74 10.76 -8.28 1.94
CA GLU A 74 12.12 -7.97 1.56
C GLU A 74 13.07 -9.15 1.81
N ALA A 75 12.95 -9.81 2.97
CA ALA A 75 13.70 -11.02 3.28
C ALA A 75 13.40 -12.13 2.24
N MET A 76 12.11 -12.42 2.01
CA MET A 76 11.68 -13.40 1.02
C MET A 76 12.20 -13.06 -0.39
N TYR A 77 12.29 -11.77 -0.74
CA TYR A 77 12.79 -11.34 -2.05
C TYR A 77 14.27 -11.67 -2.21
N ARG A 78 15.07 -11.41 -1.18
CA ARG A 78 16.50 -11.76 -1.17
C ARG A 78 16.71 -13.26 -1.29
N ASP A 79 15.90 -14.06 -0.59
CA ASP A 79 15.95 -15.52 -0.65
C ASP A 79 15.58 -16.05 -2.04
N ALA A 80 14.49 -15.53 -2.63
CA ALA A 80 14.09 -15.89 -4.00
C ALA A 80 15.17 -15.56 -5.03
N ARG A 81 15.83 -14.41 -4.87
CA ARG A 81 16.96 -14.00 -5.73
C ARG A 81 18.16 -14.92 -5.56
N ALA A 82 18.51 -15.30 -4.33
CA ALA A 82 19.60 -16.23 -4.05
C ALA A 82 19.34 -17.63 -4.62
N ALA A 83 18.07 -18.06 -4.62
CA ALA A 83 17.63 -19.33 -5.18
C ALA A 83 17.46 -19.32 -6.72
N ASN A 84 17.70 -18.18 -7.40
CA ASN A 84 17.38 -17.95 -8.82
C ASN A 84 15.91 -18.16 -9.19
N ASP A 85 14.98 -18.02 -8.24
CA ASP A 85 13.55 -18.04 -8.51
C ASP A 85 13.09 -16.66 -9.01
N ARG A 86 13.23 -16.48 -10.33
CA ARG A 86 12.85 -15.22 -10.99
C ARG A 86 11.37 -14.90 -10.84
N HIS A 87 10.50 -15.91 -10.96
CA HIS A 87 9.05 -15.69 -10.94
C HIS A 87 8.61 -15.19 -9.56
N TRP A 88 9.07 -15.85 -8.50
CA TRP A 88 8.76 -15.44 -7.14
C TRP A 88 9.39 -14.08 -6.79
N ALA A 89 10.62 -13.82 -7.24
CA ALA A 89 11.25 -12.51 -7.06
C ALA A 89 10.45 -11.37 -7.71
N ILE A 90 9.81 -11.59 -8.86
CA ILE A 90 8.93 -10.60 -9.51
C ILE A 90 7.70 -10.32 -8.65
N ILE A 91 7.05 -11.37 -8.15
CA ILE A 91 5.87 -11.27 -7.27
C ILE A 91 6.20 -10.46 -6.02
N LEU A 92 7.29 -10.81 -5.33
CA LEU A 92 7.70 -10.14 -4.09
C LEU A 92 8.09 -8.68 -4.34
N LEU A 93 8.78 -8.39 -5.44
CA LEU A 93 9.11 -7.02 -5.82
C LEU A 93 7.85 -6.19 -6.13
N ALA A 94 6.84 -6.78 -6.76
CA ALA A 94 5.56 -6.13 -7.02
C ALA A 94 4.84 -5.75 -5.72
N ARG A 95 4.84 -6.66 -4.74
CA ARG A 95 4.27 -6.45 -3.39
C ARG A 95 5.01 -5.36 -2.62
N LEU A 96 6.34 -5.39 -2.60
CA LEU A 96 7.18 -4.35 -1.97
C LEU A 96 6.90 -2.96 -2.57
N ARG A 97 6.77 -2.86 -3.90
CA ARG A 97 6.42 -1.61 -4.58
C ARG A 97 5.04 -1.09 -4.19
N LEU A 98 4.07 -1.98 -4.01
CA LEU A 98 2.74 -1.61 -3.55
C LEU A 98 2.80 -1.07 -2.12
N LEU A 99 3.39 -1.81 -1.19
CA LEU A 99 3.54 -1.40 0.21
C LEU A 99 4.23 -0.04 0.31
N GLY A 100 5.36 0.15 -0.38
CA GLY A 100 6.04 1.44 -0.42
C GLY A 100 5.20 2.56 -1.05
N THR A 101 4.28 2.25 -1.97
CA THR A 101 3.33 3.23 -2.51
C THR A 101 2.27 3.60 -1.49
N LEU A 102 1.73 2.63 -0.75
CA LEU A 102 0.79 2.85 0.34
C LEU A 102 1.40 3.72 1.43
N CYS A 103 2.60 3.38 1.93
CA CYS A 103 3.33 4.18 2.93
C CYS A 103 3.46 5.65 2.48
N ARG A 104 3.89 5.87 1.22
CA ARG A 104 4.05 7.23 0.68
C ARG A 104 2.73 7.98 0.60
N ARG A 105 1.65 7.33 0.18
CA ARG A 105 0.31 7.95 0.11
C ARG A 105 -0.15 8.36 1.50
N LEU A 106 -0.06 7.47 2.49
CA LEU A 106 -0.43 7.77 3.88
C LEU A 106 0.42 8.89 4.48
N ALA A 107 1.73 8.89 4.24
CA ALA A 107 2.62 9.96 4.72
C ALA A 107 2.37 11.32 4.06
N ILE A 108 1.73 11.38 2.88
CA ILE A 108 1.27 12.66 2.30
C ILE A 108 0.07 13.17 3.09
N PHE A 109 -0.90 12.32 3.40
CA PHE A 109 -2.08 12.69 4.18
C PHE A 109 -1.72 13.18 5.59
N GLU A 110 -0.82 12.48 6.30
CA GLU A 110 -0.33 12.93 7.61
C GLU A 110 0.30 14.33 7.55
N ARG A 111 1.08 14.60 6.50
CA ARG A 111 1.68 15.94 6.28
C ARG A 111 0.62 17.00 5.97
N GLU A 112 -0.36 16.69 5.14
CA GLU A 112 -1.46 17.60 4.83
C GLU A 112 -2.30 17.92 6.07
N LYS A 113 -2.57 16.92 6.91
CA LYS A 113 -3.26 17.08 8.20
C LYS A 113 -2.49 18.02 9.13
N ALA A 114 -1.19 17.77 9.30
CA ALA A 114 -0.33 18.63 10.13
C ALA A 114 -0.34 20.10 9.64
N LEU A 115 -0.27 20.31 8.33
CA LEU A 115 -0.31 21.65 7.73
C LEU A 115 -1.67 22.34 7.93
N ILE A 116 -2.78 21.60 7.89
CA ILE A 116 -4.12 22.15 8.16
C ILE A 116 -4.25 22.56 9.63
N SER A 117 -3.80 21.70 10.57
CA SER A 117 -3.81 21.99 12.02
C SER A 117 -3.06 23.28 12.35
N LEU A 118 -1.83 23.41 11.82
CA LEU A 118 -0.99 24.61 12.01
C LEU A 118 -1.67 25.88 11.46
N ARG A 119 -2.41 25.77 10.36
CA ARG A 119 -3.15 26.90 9.78
C ARG A 119 -4.37 27.27 10.61
N SER A 120 -5.07 26.32 11.21
CA SER A 120 -6.18 26.61 12.13
C SER A 120 -5.69 27.30 13.40
N GLU A 121 -4.56 26.87 13.96
CA GLU A 121 -3.93 27.49 15.13
C GLU A 121 -3.48 28.93 14.83
N SER A 122 -2.90 29.19 13.64
CA SER A 122 -2.48 30.55 13.24
C SER A 122 -3.64 31.53 13.00
N ARG A 123 -4.86 31.04 12.78
CA ARG A 123 -6.06 31.87 12.51
C ARG A 123 -6.85 32.22 13.77
N ASN A 124 -6.53 31.61 14.90
CA ASN A 124 -6.99 31.99 16.24
C ASN A 124 -5.77 32.38 17.09
N PRO A 125 -5.11 33.52 16.81
CA PRO A 125 -4.15 34.05 17.76
C PRO A 125 -4.95 34.54 18.97
N HIS A 126 -4.78 33.88 20.10
CA HIS A 126 -5.09 34.51 21.38
C HIS A 126 -4.32 35.82 21.52
#